data_AF-A0A850J0Z3-F1
#
_entry.id   AF-A0A850J0Z3-F1
#
_cell.length_a   1.000
_cell.length_b   1.000
_cell.length_c   1.000
_cell.angle_alpha   90.00
_cell.angle_beta   90.00
_cell.angle_gamma   90.00
#
_symmetry.space_group_name_H-M   'P 1'
#
loop_
_entity.id
_entity.type
_entity.pdbx_description
1 polymer ?
#
loop_
_entity_poly.entity_id
_entity_poly.type
_entity_poly.pdbx_seq_one_letter_code
_entity_poly.pdbx_strand_id
1 'polypeptide(L)' 'MNSGPRTAPAGRRPPRWTGKPVRRLTTAELAEALEYLERHRPDDDVLGRALAAEFARRTAAAEFAQRTATAHRTATTRPE' A
#
# COMPACT_ATOMS: atom_id res chain seq x y z
N MET A 1 -23.66 21.32 -24.26
CA MET A 1 -22.35 20.73 -23.93
C MET A 1 -22.58 19.27 -23.58
N ASN A 2 -22.35 18.37 -24.54
CA ASN A 2 -22.54 16.93 -24.33
C ASN A 2 -21.26 16.34 -23.73
N SER A 3 -21.32 15.90 -22.48
CA SER A 3 -20.26 15.10 -21.88
C SER A 3 -20.18 13.77 -22.60
N GLY A 4 -19.14 13.60 -23.43
CA GLY A 4 -18.90 12.35 -24.15
C GLY A 4 -18.70 11.16 -23.20
N PRO A 5 -18.91 9.93 -23.69
CA PRO A 5 -18.75 8.72 -22.88
C PRO A 5 -17.31 8.65 -22.38
N ARG A 6 -17.12 8.52 -21.06
CA ARG A 6 -15.81 8.21 -20.49
C ARG A 6 -15.35 6.88 -21.08
N THR A 7 -14.32 6.92 -21.91
CA THR A 7 -13.54 5.76 -22.33
C THR A 7 -13.01 5.06 -21.08
N ALA A 8 -13.71 4.01 -20.62
CA ALA A 8 -13.11 3.03 -19.73
C ALA A 8 -12.07 2.27 -20.58
N PRO A 9 -10.78 2.23 -20.21
CA PRO A 9 -9.82 1.46 -20.98
C PRO A 9 -10.22 -0.02 -20.92
N ALA A 10 -10.50 -0.58 -22.09
CA ALA A 10 -10.83 -1.97 -22.29
C ALA A 10 -9.61 -2.87 -22.00
N GLY A 11 -9.83 -3.96 -21.24
CA GLY A 11 -9.07 -5.20 -21.47
C GLY A 11 -8.05 -5.68 -20.43
N ARG A 12 -7.81 -5.00 -19.30
CA ARG A 12 -7.03 -5.58 -18.20
C ARG A 12 -7.94 -5.92 -17.05
N ARG A 13 -7.92 -7.19 -16.65
CA ARG A 13 -8.55 -7.64 -15.40
C ARG A 13 -8.13 -6.68 -14.30
N PRO A 14 -9.08 -6.11 -13.52
CA PRO A 14 -8.72 -5.18 -12.47
C PRO A 14 -7.71 -5.84 -11.53
N PRO A 15 -6.68 -5.10 -11.07
CA PRO A 15 -5.70 -5.62 -10.12
C PRO A 15 -6.39 -6.34 -8.96
N ARG A 16 -5.74 -7.36 -8.40
CA ARG A 16 -6.38 -8.25 -7.39
C ARG A 16 -6.76 -7.52 -6.09
N TRP A 17 -6.18 -6.35 -5.88
CA TRP A 17 -6.49 -5.45 -4.77
C TRP A 17 -7.69 -4.54 -5.04
N THR A 18 -8.14 -4.38 -6.28
CA THR A 18 -9.27 -3.54 -6.64
C THR A 18 -10.56 -4.11 -6.04
N GLY A 19 -11.23 -3.33 -5.18
CA GLY A 19 -12.42 -3.73 -4.43
C GLY A 19 -12.15 -4.20 -2.99
N LYS A 20 -10.88 -4.32 -2.58
CA LYS A 20 -10.54 -4.54 -1.17
C LYS A 20 -10.55 -3.19 -0.42
N PRO A 21 -11.07 -3.13 0.81
CA PRO A 21 -10.88 -1.95 1.64
C PRO A 21 -9.38 -1.79 1.95
N VAL A 22 -8.89 -0.54 2.00
CA VAL A 22 -7.48 -0.21 2.22
C VAL A 22 -6.89 -0.95 3.44
N ARG A 23 -7.68 -1.09 4.51
CA ARG A 23 -7.27 -1.83 5.72
C ARG A 23 -6.96 -3.31 5.49
N ARG A 24 -7.45 -3.92 4.41
CA ARG A 24 -7.25 -5.34 4.05
C ARG A 24 -6.21 -5.55 2.95
N LEU A 25 -5.61 -4.49 2.41
CA LEU A 25 -4.49 -4.63 1.48
C LEU A 25 -3.27 -5.15 2.20
N THR A 26 -2.41 -5.91 1.54
CA THR A 26 -1.07 -6.21 2.04
C THR A 26 -0.10 -5.07 1.72
N THR A 27 1.09 -5.06 2.33
CA THR A 27 2.13 -4.07 2.00
C THR A 27 2.53 -4.11 0.52
N ALA A 28 2.60 -5.31 -0.07
CA ALA A 28 2.89 -5.48 -1.49
C ALA A 28 1.76 -4.94 -2.38
N GLU A 29 0.50 -5.20 -2.02
CA GLU A 29 -0.66 -4.67 -2.76
C GLU A 29 -0.78 -3.15 -2.65
N LEU A 30 -0.35 -2.55 -1.53
CA LEU A 30 -0.28 -1.09 -1.38
C LEU A 30 0.78 -0.48 -2.31
N ALA A 31 1.95 -1.11 -2.44
CA ALA A 31 2.99 -0.68 -3.38
C ALA A 31 2.51 -0.80 -4.85
N GLU A 32 1.89 -1.94 -5.20
CA GLU A 32 1.32 -2.16 -6.53
C GLU A 32 0.20 -1.14 -6.84
N ALA A 33 -0.61 -0.77 -5.84
CA ALA A 33 -1.64 0.25 -6.00
C ALA A 33 -1.06 1.65 -6.26
N LEU A 34 0.03 2.03 -5.57
CA LEU A 34 0.71 3.30 -5.81
C LEU A 34 1.31 3.36 -7.22
N GLU A 35 2.03 2.31 -7.63
CA GLU A 35 2.61 2.20 -8.97
C GLU A 35 1.52 2.24 -10.07
N TYR A 36 0.36 1.63 -9.81
CA TYR A 36 -0.78 1.70 -10.71
C TYR A 36 -1.35 3.12 -10.81
N LEU A 37 -1.47 3.85 -9.71
CA LEU A 37 -1.97 5.23 -9.72
C LEU A 37 -1.03 6.16 -10.48
N GLU A 38 0.28 6.05 -10.27
CA GLU A 38 1.27 6.84 -11.01
C GLU A 38 1.17 6.65 -12.52
N ARG A 39 0.89 5.42 -12.98
CA ARG A 39 0.79 5.10 -14.42
C ARG A 39 -0.55 5.40 -15.06
N HIS A 40 -1.64 5.29 -14.30
CA HIS A 40 -2.99 5.27 -14.87
C HIS A 40 -3.90 6.39 -14.36
N ARG A 41 -3.57 7.01 -13.22
CA ARG A 41 -4.37 8.04 -12.53
C ARG A 41 -3.47 9.08 -11.83
N PRO A 42 -2.55 9.74 -12.55
CA PRO A 42 -1.65 10.72 -11.94
C PRO A 42 -2.41 11.90 -11.32
N ASP A 43 -3.63 12.19 -11.77
CA ASP A 43 -4.45 13.28 -11.25
C ASP A 43 -5.17 12.95 -9.92
N ASP A 44 -5.15 11.69 -9.45
CA ASP A 44 -5.83 11.26 -8.23
C ASP A 44 -4.91 11.32 -7.00
N ASP A 45 -4.47 12.55 -6.69
CA ASP A 45 -3.53 12.82 -5.58
C ASP A 45 -4.10 12.48 -4.20
N VAL A 46 -5.42 12.54 -4.03
CA VAL A 46 -6.07 12.26 -2.74
C VAL A 46 -5.98 10.78 -2.44
N LEU A 47 -6.29 9.93 -3.43
CA LEU A 47 -6.16 8.49 -3.28
C LEU A 47 -4.69 8.07 -3.15
N GLY A 48 -3.80 8.66 -3.96
CA GLY A 48 -2.36 8.42 -3.87
C GLY A 48 -1.79 8.74 -2.49
N ARG A 49 -2.13 9.90 -1.92
CA ARG A 49 -1.69 10.29 -0.57
C ARG A 49 -2.26 9.38 0.53
N ALA A 50 -3.53 8.98 0.42
CA ALA A 50 -4.14 8.08 1.41
C ALA A 50 -3.45 6.70 1.42
N LEU A 51 -3.12 6.15 0.25
CA LEU A 51 -2.39 4.89 0.12
C LEU A 51 -0.95 5.01 0.63
N ALA A 52 -0.25 6.10 0.31
CA ALA A 52 1.11 6.35 0.78
C ALA A 52 1.16 6.45 2.31
N ALA A 53 0.19 7.13 2.94
CA ALA A 53 0.10 7.23 4.39
C ALA A 53 -0.12 5.88 5.08
N GLU A 54 -1.01 5.04 4.54
CA GLU A 54 -1.23 3.68 5.07
C GLU A 54 0.00 2.79 4.87
N PHE A 55 0.67 2.89 3.72
CA PHE A 55 1.92 2.17 3.47
C PHE A 55 2.99 2.55 4.50
N ALA A 56 3.22 3.85 4.70
CA ALA A 56 4.16 4.35 5.69
C ALA A 56 3.86 3.83 7.10
N ARG A 57 2.58 3.88 7.51
CA ARG A 57 2.13 3.38 8.81
C ARG A 57 2.44 1.89 9.01
N ARG A 58 2.17 1.06 8.00
CA ARG A 58 2.39 -0.40 8.10
C ARG A 58 3.85 -0.77 8.10
N THR A 59 4.64 -0.10 7.27
CA THR A 59 6.09 -0.30 7.26
C THR A 59 6.70 0.12 8.59
N ALA A 60 6.29 1.25 9.15
CA ALA A 60 6.72 1.68 10.48
C ALA A 60 6.34 0.67 11.58
N ALA A 61 5.12 0.11 11.54
CA ALA A 61 4.68 -0.90 12.50
C ALA A 61 5.48 -2.21 12.37
N ALA A 62 5.76 -2.66 11.15
CA ALA A 62 6.56 -3.86 10.90
C ALA A 62 8.01 -3.69 11.37
N GLU A 63 8.63 -2.54 11.05
CA GLU A 63 9.97 -2.18 11.51
C GLU A 63 10.05 -2.11 13.04
N PHE A 64 9.05 -1.52 13.68
CA PHE A 64 8.99 -1.47 15.14
C PHE A 64 8.91 -2.88 15.76
N ALA A 65 8.04 -3.73 15.23
CA ALA A 65 7.92 -5.13 15.68
C ALA A 65 9.21 -5.93 15.47
N GLN A 66 9.93 -5.69 14.37
CA GLN A 66 11.22 -6.34 14.12
C GLN A 66 12.30 -5.88 15.11
N ARG A 67 12.35 -4.59 15.43
CA ARG A 67 13.30 -4.03 16.41
C ARG A 67 13.05 -4.58 17.81
N THR A 68 11.80 -4.66 18.25
CA THR A 68 11.46 -5.22 19.56
C THR A 68 11.78 -6.71 19.64
N ALA A 69 11.49 -7.48 18.59
CA ALA A 69 11.85 -8.90 18.51
C ALA A 69 13.37 -9.13 18.55
N THR A 70 14.15 -8.27 17.86
CA THR A 70 15.61 -8.34 17.86
C THR A 70 16.19 -7.98 19.22
N ALA A 71 15.68 -6.92 19.85
CA ALA A 71 16.08 -6.50 21.20
C ALA A 71 15.81 -7.60 22.25
N HIS A 72 14.65 -8.25 22.17
CA HIS A 72 14.33 -9.38 23.04
C HIS A 72 15.30 -10.55 22.83
N ARG A 73 15.65 -10.88 21.57
CA ARG A 73 16.62 -11.94 21.27
C ARG A 73 17.97 -11.65 21.90
N THR A 74 18.47 -10.42 21.77
CA THR A 74 19.76 -10.02 22.34
C THR A 74 19.77 -10.04 23.86
N ALA A 75 18.64 -9.74 24.51
CA ALA A 75 18.51 -9.81 25.97
C ALA A 75 18.56 -11.25 26.50
N THR A 76 18.01 -12.23 25.76
CA THR A 76 18.02 -13.64 26.16
C THR A 76 19.37 -14.32 25.95
N THR A 77 20.24 -13.81 25.06
CA THR A 77 21.53 -14.43 24.72
C THR A 77 22.72 -13.92 25.53
N ARG A 78 22.54 -13.09 26.57
CA ARG A 78 23.64 -12.67 27.45
C ARG A 78 23.82 -13.70 28.57
N PRO A 79 24.89 -14.50 28.61
CA PRO A 79 25.23 -15.27 29.80
C PRO A 79 25.87 -14.31 30.82
N GLU A 80 25.45 -14.45 32.08
CA GLU A 80 26.13 -13.85 33.24
C GLU A 80 27.54 -14.41 33.42
#